data_AF-A0A426JKC7-F1
#
_entry.id   AF-A0A426JKC7-F1
#
_cell.length_a   1.000
_cell.length_b   1.000
_cell.length_c   1.000
_cell.angle_alpha   90.00
_cell.angle_beta   90.00
_cell.angle_gamma   90.00
#
_symmetry.space_group_name_H-M   'P 1'
#
loop_
_entity.id
_entity.type
_entity.pdbx_description
1 polymer ?
#
loop_
_entity_poly.entity_id
_entity_poly.type
_entity_poly.pdbx_seq_one_letter_code
_entity_poly.pdbx_strand_id
1 'polypeptide(L)' 'MKTVEIKKKLINEINLSNNKNLLEEFYYYLNQDNKSQIPYKLNNEQITAVEEARTQIKNGEFLTGEEADQDIEKWLNR' A
#
# COMPACT_ATOMS: atom_id res chain seq x y z
N MET A 1 18.46 -4.86 16.92
CA MET A 1 17.69 -5.82 17.74
C MET A 1 17.11 -6.88 16.84
N LYS A 2 17.10 -8.14 17.27
CA LYS A 2 16.42 -9.21 16.54
C LYS A 2 14.90 -9.07 16.68
N THR A 3 14.13 -9.55 15.69
CA THR A 3 12.66 -9.50 15.71
C THR A 3 12.05 -10.05 17.00
N VAL A 4 12.65 -11.12 17.54
CA VAL A 4 12.23 -11.73 18.81
C VAL A 4 12.39 -10.77 20.00
N GLU A 5 13.45 -9.96 20.02
CA GLU A 5 13.69 -9.00 21.10
C GLU A 5 12.71 -7.83 21.02
N ILE A 6 12.37 -7.37 19.81
CA ILE A 6 11.40 -6.30 19.59
C ILE A 6 10.02 -6.74 20.08
N LYS A 7 9.58 -7.95 19.71
CA LYS A 7 8.29 -8.52 20.17
C LYS A 7 8.21 -8.60 21.70
N LYS A 8 9.28 -9.08 22.36
CA LYS A 8 9.33 -9.16 23.83
C LYS A 8 9.20 -7.79 24.49
N LYS A 9 9.90 -6.77 23.98
CA LYS A 9 9.79 -5.41 24.52
C LYS A 9 8.38 -4.83 24.34
N LEU A 10 7.77 -4.99 23.17
CA LEU A 10 6.41 -4.50 22.92
C LEU A 10 5.38 -5.16 23.85
N ILE A 11 5.46 -6.48 24.04
CA ILE A 11 4.57 -7.19 24.97
C ILE A 11 4.73 -6.65 26.40
N ASN A 12 5.97 -6.38 26.82
CA ASN A 12 6.24 -5.81 28.14
C ASN A 12 5.59 -4.44 28.32
N GLU A 13 5.76 -3.52 27.36
CA GLU A 13 5.15 -2.19 27.43
C GLU A 13 3.62 -2.24 27.40
N ILE A 14 3.03 -3.14 26.61
CA ILE A 14 1.57 -3.36 26.59
C ILE A 14 1.07 -3.79 27.97
N ASN A 15 1.75 -4.73 28.63
CA ASN A 15 1.35 -5.24 29.95
C ASN A 15 1.51 -4.20 31.07
N LEU A 16 2.41 -3.22 30.91
CA LEU A 16 2.61 -2.13 31.88
C LEU A 16 1.66 -0.95 31.67
N SER A 17 1.07 -0.82 30.49
CA SER A 17 0.21 0.32 30.15
C SER A 17 -1.20 0.16 30.73
N ASN A 18 -1.69 1.21 31.39
CA ASN A 18 -3.09 1.36 31.80
C ASN A 18 -3.85 2.36 30.91
N ASN A 19 -3.20 2.91 29.88
CA ASN A 19 -3.81 3.89 28.98
C ASN A 19 -4.61 3.16 27.89
N LYS A 20 -5.91 2.98 28.14
CA LYS A 20 -6.83 2.29 27.24
C LYS A 20 -6.81 2.85 25.81
N ASN A 21 -6.88 4.18 25.64
CA ASN A 21 -6.96 4.79 24.32
C ASN A 21 -5.70 4.49 23.49
N LEU A 22 -4.53 4.58 24.12
CA LEU A 22 -3.26 4.27 23.48
C LEU A 22 -3.18 2.79 23.07
N LEU A 23 -3.65 1.88 23.92
CA LEU A 23 -3.70 0.45 23.61
C LEU A 23 -4.65 0.14 22.45
N GLU A 24 -5.79 0.81 22.37
CA GLU A 24 -6.73 0.67 21.26
C GLU A 24 -6.11 1.13 19.94
N GLU A 25 -5.44 2.30 19.91
CA GLU A 25 -4.74 2.79 18.72
C GLU A 25 -3.65 1.83 18.25
N PHE A 26 -2.80 1.34 19.17
CA PHE A 26 -1.76 0.37 18.84
C PHE A 26 -2.34 -0.95 18.30
N TYR A 27 -3.44 -1.42 18.87
CA TYR A 27 -4.14 -2.60 18.37
C TYR A 27 -4.64 -2.38 16.94
N TYR A 28 -5.29 -1.23 16.66
CA TYR A 28 -5.77 -0.94 15.31
C TYR A 28 -4.63 -0.87 14.31
N TYR A 29 -3.54 -0.19 14.65
CA TYR A 29 -2.36 -0.08 13.79
C TYR A 29 -1.78 -1.46 13.46
N LEU A 30 -1.50 -2.29 14.47
CA LEU A 30 -0.93 -3.62 14.27
C LEU A 30 -1.91 -4.55 13.53
N ASN A 31 -3.20 -4.47 13.82
CA ASN A 31 -4.22 -5.26 13.15
C ASN A 31 -4.35 -4.87 11.67
N GLN A 32 -4.25 -3.58 11.33
CA GLN A 32 -4.23 -3.13 9.95
C GLN A 32 -2.98 -3.61 9.21
N ASP A 33 -1.79 -3.45 9.80
CA ASP A 33 -0.55 -3.93 9.18
C ASP A 33 -0.57 -5.45 8.93
N ASN A 34 -1.10 -6.22 9.89
CA ASN A 34 -1.30 -7.66 9.73
C ASN A 34 -2.35 -8.00 8.65
N LYS A 35 -3.39 -7.18 8.47
CA LYS A 35 -4.39 -7.34 7.40
C LYS A 35 -3.87 -6.92 6.02
N SER A 36 -2.97 -5.94 5.96
CA SER A 36 -2.31 -5.51 4.72
C SER A 36 -1.46 -6.61 4.08
N GLN A 37 -1.19 -7.70 4.81
CA GLN A 37 -0.59 -8.91 4.25
C GLN A 37 -1.56 -9.74 3.40
N ILE A 38 -2.86 -9.42 3.38
CA ILE A 38 -3.83 -10.08 2.50
C ILE A 38 -3.74 -9.40 1.12
N PRO A 39 -3.40 -10.13 0.03
CA PRO A 39 -3.39 -9.57 -1.30
C PRO A 39 -4.75 -8.95 -1.64
N TYR A 40 -4.75 -7.72 -2.16
CA TYR A 40 -5.97 -7.08 -2.63
C TYR A 40 -6.57 -7.90 -3.78
N LYS A 41 -7.85 -8.25 -3.66
CA LYS A 41 -8.58 -8.97 -4.72
C LYS A 41 -9.22 -7.95 -5.65
N LEU A 42 -8.71 -7.87 -6.87
CA LEU A 42 -9.29 -7.06 -7.92
C LEU A 42 -10.71 -7.55 -8.26
N ASN A 43 -11.62 -6.62 -8.55
CA ASN A 43 -12.91 -6.94 -9.15
C ASN A 43 -12.75 -7.19 -10.67
N ASN A 44 -13.81 -7.63 -11.34
CA ASN A 44 -13.74 -7.98 -12.76
C ASN A 44 -13.34 -6.78 -13.65
N GLU A 45 -13.85 -5.58 -13.36
CA GLU A 45 -13.52 -4.37 -14.12
C GLU A 45 -12.03 -4.03 -14.01
N GLN A 46 -11.48 -4.12 -12.80
CA GLN A 46 -10.06 -3.89 -12.54
C GLN A 46 -9.18 -4.96 -13.18
N ILE A 47 -9.61 -6.23 -13.19
CA ILE A 47 -8.90 -7.30 -13.89
C ILE A 47 -8.84 -6.98 -15.39
N THR A 48 -9.97 -6.63 -16.00
CA THR A 48 -10.02 -6.26 -17.42
C THR A 48 -9.13 -5.06 -17.73
N ALA A 49 -9.16 -4.01 -16.91
CA ALA A 49 -8.30 -2.83 -17.09
C ALA A 49 -6.80 -3.17 -17.04
N VAL A 50 -6.41 -4.08 -16.13
CA VAL A 50 -5.02 -4.56 -16.04
C VAL A 50 -4.62 -5.41 -17.25
N GLU A 51 -5.53 -6.25 -17.76
CA GLU A 51 -5.30 -7.05 -18.96
C GLU A 51 -5.17 -6.19 -20.22
N GLU A 52 -5.98 -5.15 -20.33
CA GLU A 52 -5.90 -4.15 -21.39
C GLU A 52 -4.56 -3.42 -21.34
N ALA A 53 -4.17 -2.86 -20.18
CA ALA A 53 -2.89 -2.17 -20.01
C ALA A 53 -1.68 -3.07 -20.34
N ARG A 54 -1.73 -4.35 -19.95
CA ARG A 54 -0.70 -5.34 -20.32
C ARG A 54 -0.63 -5.58 -21.82
N THR A 55 -1.75 -5.49 -22.53
CA THR A 55 -1.82 -5.63 -23.99
C THR A 55 -1.28 -4.39 -24.68
N GLN A 56 -1.67 -3.20 -24.22
CA GLN A 56 -1.14 -1.91 -24.68
C GLN A 56 0.39 -1.88 -24.59
N ILE A 57 0.98 -2.26 -23.45
CA ILE A 57 2.43 -2.33 -23.29
C ILE A 57 3.09 -3.26 -24.31
N LYS A 58 2.50 -4.45 -24.57
CA LYS A 58 3.04 -5.39 -25.57
C LYS A 58 2.98 -4.84 -26.99
N ASN A 59 1.96 -4.03 -27.29
CA ASN A 59 1.78 -3.39 -28.58
C ASN A 59 2.65 -2.13 -28.75
N GLY A 60 3.38 -1.72 -27.71
CA GLY A 60 4.15 -0.47 -27.72
C GLY A 60 3.31 0.78 -27.44
N GLU A 61 2.07 0.61 -26.98
CA GLU A 61 1.15 1.69 -26.60
C GLU A 61 1.45 2.14 -25.17
N PHE A 62 2.66 2.65 -24.94
CA PHE A 62 3.08 3.22 -23.67
C PHE A 62 3.73 4.59 -23.92
N LEU A 63 3.73 5.44 -22.89
CA LEU A 63 4.50 6.68 -22.89
C LEU A 63 5.81 6.45 -22.13
N THR A 64 6.90 6.98 -22.66
CA THR A 64 8.11 7.22 -21.89
C THR A 64 7.85 8.29 -20.82
N GLY A 65 8.73 8.39 -19.83
CA GLY A 65 8.63 9.43 -18.81
C GLY A 65 8.56 10.84 -19.42
N GLU A 66 9.40 11.11 -20.42
CA GLU A 66 9.42 12.41 -21.11
C GLU A 66 8.11 12.69 -21.87
N GLU A 67 7.55 11.69 -22.55
CA GLU A 67 6.27 11.83 -23.26
C GLU A 67 5.10 12.02 -22.30
N ALA A 68 5.12 11.34 -21.14
CA ALA A 68 4.12 11.51 -20.10
C ALA A 68 4.18 12.91 -19.48
N ASP A 69 5.37 13.42 -19.18
CA ASP A 69 5.55 14.77 -18.65
C ASP A 69 5.04 15.83 -19.63
N GLN A 70 5.34 15.68 -20.93
CA GLN A 70 4.82 16.57 -21.96
C GLN A 70 3.29 16.52 -22.09
N ASP A 71 2.67 15.35 -21.95
CA ASP A 71 1.22 15.22 -21.99
C ASP A 71 0.57 15.88 -20.77
N ILE A 72 1.17 15.72 -19.60
CA ILE A 72 0.72 16.39 -18.36
C ILE A 72 0.79 17.91 -18.51
N GLU A 73 1.88 18.47 -19.03
CA GLU A 73 1.99 19.92 -19.24
C GLU A 73 0.91 20.45 -20.20
N LYS A 74 0.59 19.70 -21.28
CA LYS A 74 -0.51 20.05 -22.19
C LYS A 74 -1.86 20.03 -21.48
N TRP A 75 -2.12 19.03 -20.66
CA TRP A 75 -3.37 18.93 -19.89
C TRP A 75 -3.52 20.09 -18.90
N LEU A 76 -2.41 20.51 -18.30
CA LEU A 76 -2.39 21.60 -17.31
C LEU A 76 -2.40 23.00 -17.94
N ASN A 77 -2.41 23.13 -19.29
CA ASN A 77 -2.39 24.40 -20.03
C ASN A 77 -1.32 25.38 -19.53
N ARG A 78 -0.10 24.89 -19.27
CA ARG A 78 1.04 25.72 -18.85
C ARG A 78 2.00 26.02 -19.99
#